data_AF-A0A920WNU6-F1
#
_entry.id   AF-A0A920WNU6-F1
#
_cell.length_a   1.000
_cell.length_b   1.000
_cell.length_c   1.000
_cell.angle_alpha   90.00
_cell.angle_beta   90.00
_cell.angle_gamma   90.00
#
_symmetry.space_group_name_H-M   'P 1'
#
loop_
_entity.id
_entity.type
_entity.pdbx_description
1 polymer ?
#
loop_
_entity_poly.entity_id
_entity_poly.type
_entity_poly.pdbx_seq_one_letter_code
_entity_poly.pdbx_strand_id
1 'polypeptide(L)'
;MDRFSLSRNQTDHILDMPLKRLTALETRRLEEEREELEAAIGDFKQLLKSETRRRTLVVAELTEAVEAFGRPRRTEIVHPDDLPVFDTTEVAEDVADEPCVVTLTTSGQIGRSPADGARRAAPGRHDVLVASLLTRTPATVTAVTSEGRALQVLAAELADGAGRARGAGAAQAFGTNRGEFIYTVVAEGDEHLVLATAGGMTKRLTLDEVRSTRNGKPLLKLKTGDRVTAAFTAPNGVDVVLVASDGQVLRTPVDGISVQGRGAAGVAGMKLRPVRRWSAQPSSWAKTSSSR
;
A
#
# COMPACT_ATOMS: atom_id res chain seq x y z
N MET A 1 60.13 38.92 -31.06
CA MET A 1 59.01 38.01 -31.39
C MET A 1 59.01 37.67 -32.87
N ASP A 2 59.19 38.64 -33.78
CA ASP A 2 59.02 38.48 -35.24
C ASP A 2 60.00 37.52 -35.95
N ARG A 3 61.21 37.29 -35.42
CA ARG A 3 62.23 36.45 -36.08
C ARG A 3 62.03 34.94 -35.88
N PHE A 4 61.44 34.51 -34.77
CA PHE A 4 61.30 33.09 -34.39
C PHE A 4 59.85 32.66 -34.18
N SER A 5 58.88 33.53 -34.49
CA SER A 5 57.43 33.26 -34.36
C SER A 5 57.03 32.75 -32.97
N LEU A 6 57.63 33.29 -31.91
CA LEU A 6 57.38 32.87 -30.52
C LEU A 6 56.13 33.52 -29.95
N SER A 7 55.40 32.80 -29.11
CA SER A 7 54.32 33.36 -28.30
C SER A 7 54.85 34.27 -27.18
N ARG A 8 53.97 35.12 -26.63
CA ARG A 8 54.31 35.98 -25.49
C ARG A 8 54.81 35.18 -24.29
N ASN A 9 54.11 34.09 -23.94
CA ASN A 9 54.50 33.21 -22.84
C ASN A 9 55.88 32.56 -23.07
N GLN A 10 56.17 32.09 -24.28
CA GLN A 10 57.49 31.54 -24.61
C GLN A 10 58.59 32.60 -24.52
N THR A 11 58.28 33.84 -24.93
CA THR A 11 59.24 34.95 -24.88
C THR A 11 59.56 35.35 -23.44
N ASP A 12 58.54 35.49 -22.60
CA ASP A 12 58.71 35.82 -21.18
C ASP A 12 59.50 34.70 -20.47
N HIS A 13 59.23 33.43 -20.78
CA HIS A 13 59.97 32.31 -20.19
C HIS A 13 61.45 32.23 -20.61
N ILE A 14 61.79 32.67 -21.83
CA ILE A 14 63.18 32.79 -22.28
C ILE A 14 63.88 33.96 -21.57
N LEU A 15 63.18 35.08 -21.37
CA LEU A 15 63.73 36.24 -20.65
C LEU A 15 64.01 35.93 -19.18
N ASP A 16 63.15 35.12 -18.55
CA ASP A 16 63.29 34.71 -17.14
C ASP A 16 64.29 33.55 -16.95
N MET A 17 64.94 33.06 -18.01
CA MET A 17 65.81 31.89 -17.93
C MET A 17 67.15 32.20 -17.23
N PRO A 18 67.49 31.52 -16.13
CA PRO A 18 68.76 31.74 -15.43
C PRO A 18 69.94 31.06 -16.14
N LEU A 19 71.11 31.69 -16.17
CA LEU A 19 72.32 31.21 -16.86
C LEU A 19 72.73 29.77 -16.50
N LYS A 20 72.47 29.32 -15.27
CA LYS A 20 72.75 27.93 -14.81
C LYS A 20 71.97 26.84 -15.59
N ARG A 21 70.86 27.20 -16.24
CA ARG A 21 70.06 26.29 -17.07
C ARG A 21 70.60 26.09 -18.50
N LEU A 22 71.64 26.81 -18.88
CA LEU A 22 72.29 26.70 -20.20
C LEU A 22 73.45 25.68 -20.20
N THR A 23 73.55 24.85 -19.16
CA THR A 23 74.56 23.79 -19.10
C THR A 23 74.11 22.59 -19.95
N ALA A 24 75.07 21.85 -20.51
CA ALA A 24 74.76 20.68 -21.34
C ALA A 24 73.94 19.60 -20.61
N LEU A 25 74.08 19.50 -19.29
CA LEU A 25 73.31 18.58 -18.46
C LEU A 25 71.83 18.99 -18.36
N GLU A 26 71.55 20.28 -18.16
CA GLU A 26 70.19 20.81 -18.09
C GLU A 26 69.49 20.73 -19.45
N THR A 27 70.22 20.96 -20.55
CA THR A 27 69.68 20.76 -21.91
C THR A 27 69.27 19.30 -22.13
N ARG A 28 70.14 18.34 -21.78
CA ARG A 28 69.81 16.91 -21.90
C ARG A 28 68.59 16.52 -21.08
N ARG A 29 68.50 17.01 -19.83
CA ARG A 29 67.34 16.77 -18.98
C ARG A 29 66.04 17.28 -19.61
N LEU A 30 66.06 18.46 -20.23
CA LEU A 30 64.89 19.02 -20.93
C LEU A 30 64.55 18.24 -22.20
N GLU A 31 65.54 17.70 -22.90
CA GLU A 31 65.32 16.82 -24.07
C GLU A 31 64.67 15.50 -23.64
N GLU A 32 65.16 14.88 -22.55
CA GLU A 32 64.57 13.68 -21.95
C GLU A 32 63.13 13.93 -21.48
N GLU A 33 62.89 15.02 -20.73
CA GLU A 33 61.55 15.39 -20.26
C GLU A 33 60.59 15.68 -21.43
N ARG A 34 61.07 16.34 -22.49
CA ARG A 34 60.29 16.55 -23.70
C ARG A 34 59.89 15.22 -24.33
N GLU A 35 60.82 14.28 -24.47
CA GLU A 35 60.56 12.97 -25.06
C GLU A 35 59.54 12.16 -24.25
N GLU A 36 59.66 12.17 -22.92
CA GLU A 36 58.68 11.55 -22.02
C GLU A 36 57.27 12.16 -22.18
N LEU A 37 57.19 13.49 -22.21
CA LEU A 37 55.92 14.20 -22.38
C LEU A 37 55.32 13.95 -23.76
N GLU A 38 56.12 13.94 -24.82
CA GLU A 38 55.65 13.63 -26.18
C GLU A 38 55.12 12.19 -26.29
N ALA A 39 55.80 11.24 -25.66
CA ALA A 39 55.33 9.85 -25.56
C ALA A 39 53.99 9.76 -24.81
N ALA A 40 53.88 10.37 -23.63
CA ALA A 40 52.66 10.40 -22.84
C ALA A 40 51.49 11.05 -23.60
N ILE A 41 51.73 12.18 -24.27
CA ILE A 41 50.72 12.85 -25.12
C ILE A 41 50.27 11.93 -26.25
N GLY A 42 51.20 11.19 -26.87
CA GLY A 42 50.88 10.19 -27.89
C GLY A 42 49.93 9.12 -27.38
N ASP A 43 50.26 8.53 -26.23
CA ASP A 43 49.46 7.50 -25.59
C ASP A 43 48.07 8.00 -25.19
N PHE A 44 47.98 9.17 -24.55
CA PHE A 44 46.70 9.77 -24.20
C PHE A 44 45.85 10.09 -25.42
N LYS A 45 46.43 10.60 -26.51
CA LYS A 45 45.70 10.84 -27.76
C LYS A 45 45.17 9.55 -28.38
N GLN A 46 45.95 8.47 -28.35
CA GLN A 46 45.49 7.17 -28.84
C GLN A 46 44.37 6.60 -27.96
N LEU A 47 44.48 6.75 -26.64
CA LEU A 47 43.43 6.36 -25.68
C LEU A 47 42.14 7.14 -25.95
N LEU A 48 42.22 8.47 -26.11
CA LEU A 48 41.04 9.32 -26.35
C LEU A 48 40.34 9.01 -27.68
N LYS A 49 41.08 8.58 -28.71
CA LYS A 49 40.54 8.21 -30.03
C LYS A 49 39.80 6.89 -30.05
N SER A 50 40.15 5.93 -29.19
CA SER A 50 39.60 4.57 -29.22
C SER A 50 38.64 4.34 -28.05
N GLU A 51 37.34 4.24 -28.36
CA GLU A 51 36.33 3.93 -27.34
C GLU A 51 36.59 2.59 -26.66
N THR A 52 36.99 1.57 -27.41
CA THR A 52 37.33 0.24 -26.87
C THR A 52 38.41 0.34 -25.82
N ARG A 53 39.50 1.07 -26.11
CA ARG A 53 40.64 1.20 -25.18
C ARG A 53 40.24 1.95 -23.90
N ARG A 54 39.37 2.97 -24.00
CA ARG A 54 38.80 3.65 -22.82
C ARG A 54 37.96 2.69 -21.98
N ARG A 55 37.07 1.90 -22.60
CA ARG A 55 36.23 0.94 -21.86
C ARG A 55 37.06 -0.13 -21.17
N THR A 56 38.10 -0.63 -21.83
CA THR A 56 39.03 -1.60 -21.22
C THR A 56 39.72 -1.02 -19.99
N LEU A 57 40.19 0.24 -20.07
CA LEU A 57 40.79 0.92 -18.92
C LEU A 57 39.79 1.08 -17.77
N VAL A 58 38.57 1.55 -18.05
CA VAL A 58 37.52 1.69 -17.02
C VAL A 58 37.17 0.35 -16.38
N VAL A 59 37.07 -0.73 -17.15
CA VAL A 59 36.81 -2.06 -16.59
C VAL A 59 37.94 -2.51 -15.68
N ALA A 60 39.20 -2.25 -16.04
CA ALA A 60 40.36 -2.57 -15.20
C ALA A 60 40.31 -1.78 -13.87
N GLU A 61 40.11 -0.46 -13.94
CA GLU A 61 39.98 0.40 -12.75
C GLU A 61 38.81 0.00 -11.85
N LEU A 62 37.65 -0.34 -12.43
CA LEU A 62 36.49 -0.81 -11.67
C LEU A 62 36.73 -2.18 -11.03
N THR A 63 37.49 -3.06 -11.68
CA THR A 63 37.84 -4.38 -11.12
C THR A 63 38.76 -4.22 -9.91
N GLU A 64 39.79 -3.36 -10.02
CA GLU A 64 40.67 -3.02 -8.89
C GLU A 64 39.88 -2.43 -7.71
N ALA A 65 38.90 -1.56 -7.98
CA ALA A 65 38.02 -1.02 -6.95
C ALA A 65 37.15 -2.09 -6.28
N VAL A 66 36.65 -3.08 -7.04
CA VAL A 66 35.89 -4.21 -6.50
C VAL A 66 36.78 -5.12 -5.65
N GLU A 67 38.05 -5.32 -6.02
CA GLU A 67 38.99 -6.11 -5.21
C GLU A 67 39.36 -5.40 -3.90
N ALA A 68 39.58 -4.09 -3.94
CA ALA A 68 39.95 -3.31 -2.76
C ALA A 68 38.78 -3.09 -1.78
N PHE A 69 37.56 -2.88 -2.29
CA PHE A 69 36.42 -2.44 -1.47
C PHE A 69 35.22 -3.40 -1.51
N GLY A 70 35.27 -4.45 -2.31
CA GLY A 70 34.20 -5.43 -2.47
C GLY A 70 33.92 -6.19 -1.17
N ARG A 71 32.64 -6.32 -0.84
CA ARG A 71 32.17 -7.13 0.29
C ARG A 71 31.06 -8.06 -0.19
N PRO A 72 30.95 -9.27 0.38
CA PRO A 72 29.83 -10.14 0.05
C PRO A 72 28.51 -9.44 0.39
N ARG A 73 27.48 -9.73 -0.41
CA ARG A 73 26.14 -9.20 -0.18
C ARG A 73 25.65 -9.70 1.18
N ARG A 74 25.23 -8.76 2.04
CA ARG A 74 24.69 -9.09 3.38
C ARG A 74 23.27 -9.65 3.34
N THR A 75 22.56 -9.41 2.24
CA THR A 75 21.16 -9.81 2.04
C THR A 75 21.07 -10.90 0.99
N GLU A 76 20.20 -11.86 1.24
CA GLU A 76 19.81 -12.88 0.28
C GLU A 76 18.59 -12.41 -0.50
N ILE A 77 18.54 -12.71 -1.80
CA ILE A 77 17.36 -12.45 -2.63
C ILE A 77 16.55 -13.74 -2.66
N VAL A 78 15.49 -13.77 -1.87
CA VAL A 78 14.58 -14.91 -1.75
C VAL A 78 13.39 -14.68 -2.68
N HIS A 79 12.96 -15.71 -3.42
CA HIS A 79 11.75 -15.64 -4.24
C HIS A 79 10.52 -15.51 -3.31
N PRO A 80 9.45 -14.78 -3.69
CA PRO A 80 8.27 -14.60 -2.84
C PRO A 80 7.66 -15.91 -2.29
N ASP A 81 7.84 -17.01 -3.01
CA ASP A 81 7.32 -18.34 -2.65
C ASP A 81 8.22 -19.07 -1.63
N ASP A 82 9.50 -18.70 -1.53
CA ASP A 82 10.50 -19.29 -0.63
C ASP A 82 10.65 -18.50 0.68
N LEU A 83 9.86 -17.42 0.85
CA LEU A 83 9.82 -16.69 2.11
C LEU A 83 9.24 -17.61 3.19
N PRO A 84 9.96 -17.91 4.27
CA PRO A 84 9.34 -18.54 5.42
C PRO A 84 8.17 -17.67 5.86
N VAL A 85 6.97 -18.23 5.82
CA VAL A 85 5.80 -17.64 6.45
C VAL A 85 6.09 -17.69 7.94
N PHE A 86 6.66 -16.62 8.46
CA PHE A 86 6.64 -16.39 9.89
C PHE A 86 5.17 -16.16 10.23
N ASP A 87 4.49 -17.24 10.63
CA ASP A 87 3.35 -17.09 11.52
C ASP A 87 3.92 -16.31 12.70
N THR A 88 3.53 -15.04 12.80
CA THR A 88 3.62 -14.33 14.07
C THR A 88 2.91 -15.26 15.05
N THR A 89 3.69 -16.00 15.83
CA THR A 89 3.21 -16.52 17.09
C THR A 89 2.94 -15.25 17.87
N GLU A 90 1.71 -14.76 17.76
CA GLU A 90 1.15 -13.80 18.67
C GLU A 90 1.52 -14.35 20.03
N VAL A 91 2.36 -13.62 20.75
CA VAL A 91 2.50 -13.85 22.17
C VAL A 91 1.11 -13.55 22.68
N ALA A 92 0.30 -14.59 22.78
CA ALA A 92 -0.89 -14.57 23.56
C ALA A 92 -0.41 -14.10 24.93
N GLU A 93 -0.77 -12.87 25.28
CA GLU A 93 -1.05 -12.58 26.68
C GLU A 93 -1.89 -13.77 27.20
N ASP A 94 -1.71 -14.18 28.47
CA ASP A 94 -2.56 -15.18 29.12
C ASP A 94 -4.03 -14.70 29.15
N VAL A 95 -4.67 -14.70 28.00
CA VAL A 95 -6.07 -14.36 27.80
C VAL A 95 -6.82 -15.65 28.04
N ALA A 96 -7.59 -15.68 29.13
CA ALA A 96 -8.49 -16.78 29.41
C ALA A 96 -9.41 -17.00 28.21
N ASP A 97 -9.47 -18.25 27.73
CA ASP A 97 -10.27 -18.65 26.58
C ASP A 97 -11.75 -18.78 26.97
N GLU A 98 -12.48 -17.67 26.86
CA GLU A 98 -13.86 -17.52 27.31
C GLU A 98 -14.78 -17.18 26.12
N PRO A 99 -16.02 -17.73 26.10
CA PRO A 99 -17.00 -17.37 25.09
C PRO A 99 -17.47 -15.92 25.28
N CYS A 100 -17.44 -15.13 24.21
CA CYS A 100 -17.85 -13.74 24.20
C CYS A 100 -18.70 -13.40 22.98
N VAL A 101 -19.52 -12.36 23.10
CA VAL A 101 -20.30 -11.77 22.03
C VAL A 101 -19.66 -10.44 21.65
N VAL A 102 -19.30 -10.29 20.38
CA VAL A 102 -18.81 -9.03 19.81
C VAL A 102 -19.95 -8.34 19.09
N THR A 103 -20.15 -7.06 19.38
CA THR A 103 -21.25 -6.26 18.84
C THR A 103 -20.73 -5.02 18.15
N LEU A 104 -21.30 -4.70 16.99
CA LEU A 104 -21.02 -3.48 16.22
C LEU A 104 -22.32 -2.69 16.05
N THR A 105 -22.28 -1.38 16.30
CA THR A 105 -23.44 -0.49 16.15
C THR A 105 -23.38 0.39 14.90
N THR A 106 -24.51 0.95 14.50
CA THR A 106 -24.64 1.91 13.39
C THR A 106 -23.81 3.18 13.60
N SER A 107 -23.61 3.60 14.85
CA SER A 107 -22.74 4.74 15.18
C SER A 107 -21.25 4.39 15.19
N GLY A 108 -20.88 3.16 14.83
CA GLY A 108 -19.50 2.71 14.75
C GLY A 108 -18.89 2.40 16.11
N GLN A 109 -19.70 2.03 17.11
CA GLN A 109 -19.18 1.51 18.37
C GLN A 109 -19.00 0.00 18.28
N ILE A 110 -17.90 -0.50 18.83
CA ILE A 110 -17.61 -1.92 18.96
C ILE A 110 -17.22 -2.29 20.39
N GLY A 111 -17.66 -3.45 20.84
CA GLY A 111 -17.25 -4.01 22.13
C GLY A 111 -17.52 -5.50 22.22
N ARG A 112 -16.87 -6.15 23.17
CA ARG A 112 -17.08 -7.55 23.54
C ARG A 112 -17.88 -7.65 24.83
N SER A 113 -18.65 -8.70 25.03
CA SER A 113 -19.25 -8.99 26.32
C SER A 113 -19.28 -10.50 26.59
N PRO A 114 -19.23 -10.97 27.84
CA PRO A 114 -19.32 -12.40 28.14
C PRO A 114 -20.61 -13.03 27.58
N ALA A 115 -20.53 -14.28 27.10
CA ALA A 115 -21.70 -15.00 26.58
C ALA A 115 -22.76 -15.31 27.65
N ASP A 116 -22.33 -15.51 28.90
CA ASP A 116 -23.21 -15.81 30.04
C ASP A 116 -24.08 -14.63 30.47
N GLY A 117 -23.84 -13.45 29.90
CA GLY A 117 -24.71 -12.30 30.06
C GLY A 117 -23.94 -11.01 30.26
N ALA A 118 -24.45 -9.96 29.65
CA ALA A 118 -23.96 -8.61 29.79
C ALA A 118 -25.07 -7.72 30.34
N ARG A 119 -24.68 -6.67 31.07
CA ARG A 119 -25.65 -5.61 31.37
C ARG A 119 -26.02 -4.92 30.07
N ARG A 120 -27.32 -4.80 29.79
CA ARG A 120 -27.79 -4.13 28.58
C ARG A 120 -27.33 -2.67 28.59
N ALA A 121 -26.46 -2.31 27.65
CA ALA A 121 -26.08 -0.92 27.42
C ALA A 121 -27.27 -0.14 26.85
N ALA A 122 -27.37 1.14 27.22
CA ALA A 122 -28.38 2.03 26.65
C ALA A 122 -27.87 2.55 25.30
N PRO A 123 -28.50 2.17 24.16
CA PRO A 123 -28.07 2.63 22.85
C PRO A 123 -28.12 4.16 22.77
N GLY A 124 -27.28 4.73 21.91
CA GLY A 124 -27.36 6.13 21.54
C GLY A 124 -28.67 6.45 20.80
N ARG A 125 -28.93 7.75 20.61
CA ARG A 125 -30.06 8.18 19.77
C ARG A 125 -29.79 7.75 18.32
N HIS A 126 -30.74 7.03 17.71
CA HIS A 126 -30.60 6.43 16.38
C HIS A 126 -29.45 5.41 16.27
N ASP A 127 -29.11 4.72 17.36
CA ASP A 127 -28.07 3.69 17.37
C ASP A 127 -28.68 2.28 17.50
N VAL A 128 -28.30 1.39 16.59
CA VAL A 128 -28.80 0.01 16.51
C VAL A 128 -27.62 -0.94 16.25
N LEU A 129 -27.75 -2.19 16.69
CA LEU A 129 -26.81 -3.26 16.36
C LEU A 129 -26.88 -3.59 14.87
N VAL A 130 -25.73 -3.55 14.20
CA VAL A 130 -25.56 -3.91 12.79
C VAL A 130 -24.98 -5.32 12.67
N ALA A 131 -24.08 -5.69 13.58
CA ALA A 131 -23.54 -7.04 13.67
C ALA A 131 -23.46 -7.49 15.13
N SER A 132 -23.72 -8.77 15.34
CA SER A 132 -23.57 -9.46 16.62
C SER A 132 -23.05 -10.86 16.31
N LEU A 133 -21.86 -11.19 16.79
CA LEU A 133 -21.23 -12.48 16.57
C LEU A 133 -20.88 -13.11 17.91
N LEU A 134 -21.11 -14.42 18.04
CA LEU A 134 -20.64 -15.23 19.15
C LEU A 134 -19.27 -15.79 18.77
N THR A 135 -18.27 -15.59 19.63
CA THR A 135 -16.90 -16.05 19.41
C THR A 135 -16.21 -16.32 20.74
N ARG A 136 -14.88 -16.45 20.72
CA ARG A 136 -14.05 -16.64 21.91
C ARG A 136 -13.03 -15.53 22.02
N THR A 137 -12.59 -15.21 23.22
CA THR A 137 -11.59 -14.15 23.49
C THR A 137 -10.29 -14.26 22.67
N PRO A 138 -9.67 -15.43 22.45
CA PRO A 138 -8.47 -15.52 21.60
C PRO A 138 -8.77 -15.52 20.10
N ALA A 139 -10.05 -15.51 19.69
CA ALA A 139 -10.38 -15.57 18.28
C ALA A 139 -10.15 -14.21 17.59
N THR A 140 -9.62 -14.26 16.38
CA THR A 140 -9.51 -13.08 15.50
C THR A 140 -10.87 -12.66 14.97
N VAL A 141 -11.21 -11.39 15.17
CA VAL A 141 -12.39 -10.75 14.57
C VAL A 141 -11.95 -9.96 13.36
N THR A 142 -12.64 -10.17 12.24
CA THR A 142 -12.35 -9.49 10.96
C THR A 142 -13.46 -8.50 10.62
N ALA A 143 -13.14 -7.20 10.57
CA ALA A 143 -14.00 -6.16 10.04
C ALA A 143 -13.95 -6.09 8.51
N VAL A 144 -15.12 -5.85 7.90
CA VAL A 144 -15.28 -5.63 6.46
C VAL A 144 -15.56 -4.16 6.21
N THR A 145 -14.67 -3.50 5.45
CA THR A 145 -14.73 -2.05 5.25
C THR A 145 -15.42 -1.63 3.96
N SER A 146 -15.71 -0.33 3.84
CA SER A 146 -16.26 0.29 2.63
C SER A 146 -15.32 0.28 1.44
N GLU A 147 -14.01 0.22 1.67
CA GLU A 147 -13.00 0.01 0.61
C GLU A 147 -12.85 -1.47 0.24
N GLY A 148 -13.63 -2.36 0.87
CA GLY A 148 -13.59 -3.80 0.58
C GLY A 148 -12.36 -4.49 1.13
N ARG A 149 -11.82 -4.01 2.26
CA ARG A 149 -10.64 -4.58 2.93
C ARG A 149 -11.07 -5.39 4.16
N ALA A 150 -10.25 -6.37 4.50
CA ALA A 150 -10.31 -7.08 5.78
C ALA A 150 -9.39 -6.37 6.78
N LEU A 151 -9.92 -5.98 7.94
CA LEU A 151 -9.13 -5.49 9.06
C LEU A 151 -9.30 -6.44 10.25
N GLN A 152 -8.21 -6.83 10.89
CA GLN A 152 -8.20 -7.90 11.89
C GLN A 152 -7.68 -7.39 13.23
N VAL A 153 -8.36 -7.81 14.30
CA VAL A 153 -7.99 -7.60 15.70
C VAL A 153 -8.37 -8.83 16.51
N LEU A 154 -7.74 -9.06 17.65
CA LEU A 154 -8.17 -10.11 18.57
C LEU A 154 -9.45 -9.69 19.27
N ALA A 155 -10.37 -10.64 19.51
CA ALA A 155 -11.57 -10.34 20.28
C ALA A 155 -11.20 -9.80 21.67
N ALA A 156 -10.13 -10.29 22.29
CA ALA A 156 -9.61 -9.83 23.59
C ALA A 156 -9.23 -8.34 23.62
N GLU A 157 -8.72 -7.80 22.50
CA GLU A 157 -8.30 -6.40 22.38
C GLU A 157 -9.50 -5.42 22.29
N LEU A 158 -10.69 -5.93 22.00
CA LEU A 158 -11.91 -5.12 21.95
C LEU A 158 -12.33 -4.71 23.36
N ALA A 159 -12.89 -3.49 23.44
CA ALA A 159 -13.36 -2.92 24.69
C ALA A 159 -14.36 -3.84 25.40
N ASP A 160 -14.10 -4.11 26.68
CA ASP A 160 -14.98 -4.94 27.51
C ASP A 160 -16.27 -4.19 27.87
N GLY A 161 -17.38 -4.75 27.40
CA GLY A 161 -18.74 -4.28 27.54
C GLY A 161 -19.49 -4.92 28.69
N ALA A 162 -18.83 -5.63 29.62
CA ALA A 162 -19.50 -6.19 30.82
C ALA A 162 -20.23 -5.13 31.67
N GLY A 163 -19.86 -3.84 31.54
CA GLY A 163 -20.48 -2.70 32.21
C GLY A 163 -21.66 -2.05 31.45
N ARG A 164 -21.92 -0.76 31.74
CA ARG A 164 -22.88 0.08 30.97
C ARG A 164 -22.21 0.84 29.82
N ALA A 165 -20.96 0.53 29.52
CA ALA A 165 -20.18 1.22 28.50
C ALA A 165 -20.72 0.92 27.10
N ARG A 166 -20.55 1.85 26.17
CA ARG A 166 -21.00 1.70 24.77
C ARG A 166 -19.98 1.03 23.86
N GLY A 167 -18.84 0.59 24.40
CA GLY A 167 -17.70 0.12 23.64
C GLY A 167 -16.73 1.24 23.27
N ALA A 168 -15.84 0.96 22.32
CA ALA A 168 -14.89 1.89 21.72
C ALA A 168 -15.24 2.17 20.26
N GLY A 169 -14.62 3.19 19.66
CA GLY A 169 -14.81 3.48 18.24
C GLY A 169 -14.20 2.37 17.36
N ALA A 170 -15.02 1.74 16.51
CA ALA A 170 -14.59 0.66 15.62
C ALA A 170 -13.48 1.12 14.66
N ALA A 171 -13.55 2.36 14.18
CA ALA A 171 -12.49 2.96 13.37
C ALA A 171 -11.12 2.98 14.07
N GLN A 172 -11.11 3.25 15.38
CA GLN A 172 -9.90 3.25 16.20
C GLN A 172 -9.43 1.82 16.49
N ALA A 173 -10.36 0.92 16.84
CA ALA A 173 -10.04 -0.47 17.15
C ALA A 173 -9.34 -1.17 15.97
N PHE A 174 -9.87 -1.01 14.74
CA PHE A 174 -9.33 -1.67 13.55
C PHE A 174 -8.30 -0.85 12.76
N GLY A 175 -8.08 0.43 13.10
CA GLY A 175 -7.16 1.31 12.38
C GLY A 175 -7.62 1.64 10.95
N THR A 176 -8.87 2.05 10.77
CA THR A 176 -9.43 2.38 9.44
C THR A 176 -8.81 3.64 8.83
N ASN A 177 -8.81 3.74 7.51
CA ASN A 177 -8.46 4.98 6.82
C ASN A 177 -9.48 6.09 7.12
N ARG A 178 -9.06 7.35 6.88
CA ARG A 178 -9.95 8.50 7.06
C ARG A 178 -11.14 8.43 6.08
N GLY A 179 -12.35 8.38 6.62
CA GLY A 179 -13.59 8.30 5.83
C GLY A 179 -13.97 6.89 5.39
N GLU A 180 -13.24 5.88 5.84
CA GLU A 180 -13.57 4.46 5.66
C GLU A 180 -14.54 4.02 6.76
N PHE A 181 -15.57 3.24 6.39
CA PHE A 181 -16.59 2.75 7.31
C PHE A 181 -16.53 1.22 7.40
N ILE A 182 -16.91 0.67 8.56
CA ILE A 182 -17.04 -0.78 8.75
C ILE A 182 -18.51 -1.16 8.63
N TYR A 183 -18.83 -2.10 7.75
CA TYR A 183 -20.21 -2.57 7.55
C TYR A 183 -20.59 -3.73 8.45
N THR A 184 -19.66 -4.67 8.65
CA THR A 184 -19.89 -5.82 9.51
C THR A 184 -18.56 -6.32 10.08
N VAL A 185 -18.65 -7.18 11.09
CA VAL A 185 -17.56 -7.95 11.65
C VAL A 185 -17.91 -9.43 11.56
N VAL A 186 -16.91 -10.26 11.29
CA VAL A 186 -17.06 -11.71 11.16
C VAL A 186 -15.95 -12.44 11.90
N ALA A 187 -16.23 -13.66 12.32
CA ALA A 187 -15.28 -14.58 12.94
C ALA A 187 -15.46 -15.97 12.31
N GLU A 188 -15.15 -17.04 13.04
CA GLU A 188 -15.43 -18.41 12.63
C GLU A 188 -16.93 -18.69 12.50
N GLY A 189 -17.31 -19.50 11.50
CA GLY A 189 -18.69 -19.92 11.28
C GLY A 189 -18.90 -20.54 9.89
N ASP A 190 -20.09 -21.10 9.67
CA ASP A 190 -20.43 -21.86 8.46
C ASP A 190 -21.12 -21.01 7.37
N GLU A 191 -21.53 -19.79 7.72
CA GLU A 191 -22.20 -18.89 6.77
C GLU A 191 -21.21 -18.27 5.78
N HIS A 192 -21.73 -17.78 4.65
CA HIS A 192 -20.93 -17.05 3.69
C HIS A 192 -21.05 -15.55 3.91
N LEU A 193 -19.92 -14.82 3.83
CA LEU A 193 -19.93 -13.38 3.73
C LEU A 193 -20.44 -12.96 2.35
N VAL A 194 -21.53 -12.22 2.31
CA VAL A 194 -22.10 -11.60 1.11
C VAL A 194 -21.63 -10.16 1.04
N LEU A 195 -21.06 -9.77 -0.10
CA LEU A 195 -20.67 -8.40 -0.41
C LEU A 195 -21.49 -7.87 -1.58
N ALA A 196 -21.91 -6.61 -1.49
CA ALA A 196 -22.51 -5.85 -2.58
C ALA A 196 -21.83 -4.50 -2.76
N THR A 197 -21.58 -4.09 -4.00
CA THR A 197 -20.93 -2.83 -4.35
C THR A 197 -21.91 -1.78 -4.89
N ALA A 198 -21.50 -0.51 -4.84
CA ALA A 198 -22.24 0.60 -5.44
C ALA A 198 -22.40 0.46 -6.96
N GLY A 199 -21.50 -0.27 -7.62
CA GLY A 199 -21.58 -0.65 -9.03
C GLY A 199 -22.53 -1.81 -9.34
N GLY A 200 -23.20 -2.38 -8.33
CA GLY A 200 -24.15 -3.49 -8.50
C GLY A 200 -23.51 -4.87 -8.60
N MET A 201 -22.24 -4.99 -8.24
CA MET A 201 -21.55 -6.28 -8.17
C MET A 201 -21.87 -6.98 -6.85
N THR A 202 -21.98 -8.31 -6.88
CA THR A 202 -22.19 -9.16 -5.71
C THR A 202 -21.20 -10.30 -5.65
N LYS A 203 -20.80 -10.70 -4.46
CA LYS A 203 -19.83 -11.78 -4.25
C LYS A 203 -20.11 -12.50 -2.94
N ARG A 204 -19.89 -13.82 -2.90
CA ARG A 204 -19.79 -14.57 -1.66
C ARG A 204 -18.35 -15.01 -1.38
N LEU A 205 -17.97 -15.02 -0.11
CA LEU A 205 -16.72 -15.60 0.37
C LEU A 205 -17.01 -16.51 1.56
N THR A 206 -16.24 -17.58 1.71
CA THR A 206 -16.21 -18.35 2.97
C THR A 206 -15.58 -17.51 4.07
N LEU A 207 -16.00 -17.71 5.32
CA LEU A 207 -15.39 -17.02 6.45
C LEU A 207 -13.92 -17.41 6.62
N ASP A 208 -13.52 -18.63 6.25
CA ASP A 208 -12.11 -19.04 6.23
C ASP A 208 -11.26 -18.25 5.22
N GLU A 209 -11.78 -17.95 4.03
CA GLU A 209 -11.08 -17.09 3.06
C GLU A 209 -10.95 -15.65 3.59
N VAL A 210 -11.96 -15.17 4.32
CA VAL A 210 -11.92 -13.85 4.96
C VAL A 210 -10.89 -13.82 6.09
N ARG A 211 -10.87 -14.84 6.97
CA ARG A 211 -9.94 -14.95 8.10
C ARG A 211 -8.49 -15.15 7.65
N SER A 212 -8.26 -15.92 6.59
CA SER A 212 -6.92 -16.11 6.01
C SER A 212 -6.44 -14.89 5.18
N THR A 213 -7.28 -13.88 4.99
CA THR A 213 -6.88 -12.64 4.33
C THR A 213 -6.08 -11.77 5.30
N ARG A 214 -4.78 -11.61 5.01
CA ARG A 214 -3.89 -10.74 5.79
C ARG A 214 -4.51 -9.38 6.08
N ASN A 215 -4.27 -8.88 7.30
CA ASN A 215 -4.75 -7.58 7.75
C ASN A 215 -4.47 -6.46 6.73
N GLY A 216 -5.50 -5.66 6.44
CA GLY A 216 -5.48 -4.55 5.49
C GLY A 216 -5.61 -4.93 4.01
N LYS A 217 -5.67 -6.21 3.64
CA LYS A 217 -5.76 -6.66 2.24
C LYS A 217 -7.20 -6.68 1.71
N PRO A 218 -7.39 -6.55 0.38
CA PRO A 218 -8.71 -6.52 -0.23
C PRO A 218 -9.39 -7.91 -0.21
N LEU A 219 -10.70 -7.90 0.03
CA LEU A 219 -11.61 -9.05 -0.05
C LEU A 219 -12.26 -9.18 -1.43
N LEU A 220 -12.22 -8.13 -2.25
CA LEU A 220 -12.69 -8.13 -3.63
C LEU A 220 -11.94 -7.10 -4.48
N LYS A 221 -11.86 -7.35 -5.78
CA LYS A 221 -11.30 -6.40 -6.74
C LYS A 221 -12.36 -5.36 -7.10
N LEU A 222 -12.24 -4.15 -6.56
CA LEU A 222 -13.11 -3.02 -6.90
C LEU A 222 -12.65 -2.33 -8.20
N LYS A 223 -13.61 -1.83 -8.97
CA LYS A 223 -13.34 -0.92 -10.10
C LYS A 223 -13.04 0.49 -9.56
N THR A 224 -12.36 1.31 -10.36
CA THR A 224 -12.07 2.71 -10.00
C THR A 224 -13.36 3.47 -9.67
N GLY A 225 -13.44 4.02 -8.46
CA GLY A 225 -14.61 4.76 -7.97
C GLY A 225 -15.77 3.90 -7.45
N ASP A 226 -15.63 2.58 -7.46
CA ASP A 226 -16.59 1.68 -6.80
C ASP A 226 -16.24 1.50 -5.32
N ARG A 227 -17.23 1.11 -4.51
CA ARG A 227 -17.10 0.87 -3.08
C ARG A 227 -18.06 -0.21 -2.64
N VAL A 228 -17.74 -0.89 -1.54
CA VAL A 228 -18.72 -1.75 -0.88
C VAL A 228 -19.84 -0.87 -0.32
N THR A 229 -21.08 -1.32 -0.46
CA THR A 229 -22.29 -0.67 0.07
C THR A 229 -23.03 -1.52 1.08
N ALA A 230 -22.85 -2.84 1.03
CA ALA A 230 -23.37 -3.76 2.03
C ALA A 230 -22.43 -4.95 2.21
N ALA A 231 -22.30 -5.39 3.45
CA ALA A 231 -21.60 -6.62 3.82
C ALA A 231 -22.34 -7.27 4.99
N PHE A 232 -22.69 -8.55 4.87
CA PHE A 232 -23.40 -9.32 5.90
C PHE A 232 -23.17 -10.81 5.68
N THR A 233 -23.36 -11.63 6.71
CA THR A 233 -23.36 -13.10 6.57
C THR A 233 -24.76 -13.58 6.26
N ALA A 234 -24.85 -14.65 5.48
CA ALA A 234 -26.12 -15.29 5.18
C ALA A 234 -25.95 -16.82 5.10
N PRO A 235 -26.86 -17.59 5.71
CA PRO A 235 -26.90 -19.04 5.53
C PRO A 235 -27.39 -19.38 4.12
N ASN A 236 -27.12 -20.59 3.64
CA ASN A 236 -27.63 -21.05 2.35
C ASN A 236 -29.17 -21.22 2.39
N GLY A 237 -29.81 -21.22 1.22
CA GLY A 237 -31.26 -21.39 1.10
C GLY A 237 -32.12 -20.17 1.45
N VAL A 238 -31.51 -19.02 1.76
CA VAL A 238 -32.22 -17.76 1.96
C VAL A 238 -32.18 -16.88 0.70
N ASP A 239 -33.12 -15.95 0.61
CA ASP A 239 -33.07 -14.92 -0.42
C ASP A 239 -32.38 -13.67 0.10
N VAL A 240 -31.63 -13.02 -0.78
CA VAL A 240 -31.12 -11.67 -0.57
C VAL A 240 -31.88 -10.69 -1.46
N VAL A 241 -32.08 -9.49 -0.93
CA VAL A 241 -32.80 -8.42 -1.62
C VAL A 241 -31.85 -7.24 -1.81
N LEU A 242 -31.58 -6.91 -3.07
CA LEU A 242 -30.86 -5.71 -3.46
C LEU A 242 -31.87 -4.61 -3.79
N VAL A 243 -31.65 -3.42 -3.24
CA VAL A 243 -32.51 -2.25 -3.45
C VAL A 243 -31.65 -1.09 -3.96
N ALA A 244 -31.97 -0.60 -5.16
CA ALA A 244 -31.34 0.57 -5.74
C ALA A 244 -31.98 1.87 -5.24
N SER A 245 -31.24 2.96 -5.36
CA SER A 245 -31.70 4.30 -4.95
C SER A 245 -32.86 4.85 -5.80
N ASP A 246 -33.09 4.31 -6.99
CA ASP A 246 -34.22 4.64 -7.87
C ASP A 246 -35.44 3.72 -7.64
N GLY A 247 -35.43 2.92 -6.57
CA GLY A 247 -36.55 2.05 -6.18
C GLY A 247 -36.60 0.72 -6.93
N GLN A 248 -35.60 0.40 -7.77
CA GLN A 248 -35.51 -0.94 -8.36
C GLN A 248 -35.12 -1.97 -7.30
N VAL A 249 -35.81 -3.11 -7.31
CA VAL A 249 -35.60 -4.20 -6.35
C VAL A 249 -35.30 -5.49 -7.10
N LEU A 250 -34.28 -6.21 -6.65
CA LEU A 250 -33.96 -7.55 -7.11
C LEU A 250 -33.94 -8.48 -5.89
N ARG A 251 -34.81 -9.48 -5.90
CA ARG A 251 -34.76 -10.61 -4.97
C ARG A 251 -34.13 -11.80 -5.70
N THR A 252 -33.11 -12.39 -5.11
CA THR A 252 -32.45 -13.58 -5.66
C THR A 252 -32.06 -14.53 -4.54
N PRO A 253 -32.09 -15.85 -4.76
CA PRO A 253 -31.49 -16.80 -3.84
C PRO A 253 -30.02 -16.45 -3.63
N VAL A 254 -29.58 -16.48 -2.37
CA VAL A 254 -28.18 -16.24 -2.02
C VAL A 254 -27.26 -17.24 -2.71
N ASP A 255 -27.77 -18.46 -2.93
CA ASP A 255 -27.08 -19.55 -3.60
C ASP A 255 -26.79 -19.27 -5.08
N GLY A 256 -27.56 -18.37 -5.69
CA GLY A 256 -27.30 -17.87 -7.05
C GLY A 256 -26.09 -16.94 -7.14
N ILE A 257 -25.58 -16.41 -6.01
CA ILE A 257 -24.37 -15.59 -5.99
C ILE A 257 -23.16 -16.51 -5.84
N SER A 258 -22.19 -16.41 -6.75
CA SER A 258 -21.02 -17.29 -6.74
C SER A 258 -20.11 -17.04 -5.51
N VAL A 259 -19.66 -18.13 -4.89
CA VAL A 259 -18.58 -18.12 -3.91
C VAL A 259 -17.25 -18.00 -4.65
N GLN A 260 -16.43 -17.01 -4.31
CA GLN A 260 -15.19 -16.69 -5.03
C GLN A 260 -14.10 -16.22 -4.06
N GLY A 261 -12.84 -16.56 -4.34
CA GLY A 261 -11.69 -16.14 -3.54
C GLY A 261 -11.42 -14.63 -3.58
N ARG A 262 -10.57 -14.13 -2.67
CA ARG A 262 -10.36 -12.68 -2.43
C ARG A 262 -10.00 -11.84 -3.67
N GLY A 263 -9.29 -12.41 -4.65
CA GLY A 263 -8.88 -11.71 -5.88
C GLY A 263 -9.99 -11.44 -6.90
N ALA A 264 -11.15 -12.09 -6.77
CA ALA A 264 -12.26 -11.93 -7.70
C ALA A 264 -13.06 -10.63 -7.45
N ALA A 265 -13.65 -10.09 -8.51
CA ALA A 265 -14.50 -8.90 -8.46
C ALA A 265 -15.96 -9.20 -8.08
N GLY A 266 -16.38 -10.47 -8.09
CA GLY A 266 -17.80 -10.85 -7.99
C GLY A 266 -18.47 -11.06 -9.34
N VAL A 267 -19.77 -11.31 -9.28
CA VAL A 267 -20.69 -11.41 -10.43
C VAL A 267 -21.63 -10.20 -10.44
N ALA A 268 -22.26 -9.92 -11.59
CA ALA A 268 -23.28 -8.88 -11.64
C ALA A 268 -24.50 -9.30 -10.81
N GLY A 269 -24.79 -8.57 -9.74
CA GLY A 269 -25.99 -8.79 -8.93
C GLY A 269 -27.17 -8.03 -9.52
N MET A 270 -27.09 -6.70 -9.49
CA MET A 270 -28.11 -5.82 -10.05
C MET A 270 -27.50 -4.88 -11.09
N LYS A 271 -28.07 -4.84 -12.29
CA LYS A 271 -27.68 -3.83 -13.29
C LYS A 271 -28.26 -2.48 -12.90
N LEU A 272 -27.41 -1.59 -12.42
CA LEU A 272 -27.80 -0.24 -12.02
C LEU A 272 -27.85 0.71 -13.21
N ARG A 273 -28.81 1.63 -13.19
CA ARG A 273 -28.83 2.76 -14.12
C ARG A 273 -27.72 3.74 -13.75
N PRO A 274 -27.12 4.45 -14.72
CA PRO A 274 -26.19 5.53 -14.42
C PRO A 274 -26.88 6.56 -13.52
N VAL A 275 -26.30 6.85 -12.35
CA VAL A 275 -26.76 7.93 -11.49
C VAL A 275 -26.67 9.22 -12.29
N ARG A 276 -27.81 9.84 -12.60
CA ARG A 276 -27.84 11.20 -13.14
C ARG A 276 -27.25 12.11 -12.07
N ARG A 277 -25.99 12.50 -12.22
CA ARG A 277 -25.43 13.60 -11.43
C ARG A 277 -26.22 14.85 -11.82
N TRP A 278 -27.05 15.35 -10.91
CA TRP A 278 -27.72 16.63 -11.11
C TRP A 278 -26.61 17.69 -11.21
N SER A 279 -26.28 18.10 -12.43
CA SER A 279 -25.49 19.31 -12.63
C SER A 279 -26.41 20.48 -12.29
N ALA A 280 -26.51 20.80 -11.01
CA ALA A 280 -27.05 22.08 -10.61
C ALA A 280 -26.04 23.14 -11.05
N GLN A 281 -26.17 23.61 -12.30
CA GLN A 281 -25.79 24.99 -12.59
C GLN A 281 -26.72 25.85 -11.73
N PRO A 282 -26.21 26.83 -10.96
CA PRO A 282 -27.07 27.76 -10.25
C PRO A 282 -27.83 28.56 -11.30
N SER A 283 -29.09 28.20 -11.55
CA SER A 283 -29.99 28.96 -12.40
C SER A 283 -30.34 30.26 -11.69
N SER A 284 -30.21 31.34 -12.44
CA SER A 284 -30.34 32.74 -12.07
C SER A 284 -31.79 33.15 -11.74
N TRP A 285 -32.39 32.57 -10.71
CA TRP A 285 -33.75 32.90 -10.26
C TRP A 285 -33.78 33.81 -9.04
N ALA A 286 -33.00 34.89 -9.08
CA ALA A 286 -33.06 35.94 -8.07
C ALA A 286 -32.88 37.31 -8.72
N LYS A 287 -33.91 37.78 -9.43
CA LYS A 287 -34.20 39.21 -9.69
C LYS A 287 -35.52 39.36 -10.44
N THR A 288 -36.62 39.29 -9.70
CA THR A 288 -37.85 39.99 -10.09
C THR A 288 -38.63 40.40 -8.84
N SER A 289 -39.04 41.66 -8.87
CA SER A 289 -40.06 42.34 -8.05
C SER A 289 -39.73 42.71 -6.60
N SER A 290 -39.24 43.94 -6.41
CA SER A 290 -39.87 44.88 -5.47
C SER A 290 -40.02 46.25 -6.14
N SER A 291 -41.22 46.51 -6.65
CA SER A 291 -41.69 47.86 -6.98
C SER A 291 -43.22 47.86 -6.92
N ARG A 292 -43.74 48.10 -5.71
CA ARG A 292 -44.96 48.84 -5.37
C ARG A 292 -45.21 48.68 -3.88
#